data_AF-A0A0D1G9T6-F1
#
_entry.id   AF-A0A0D1G9T6-F1
#
_cell.length_a   1.000
_cell.length_b   1.000
_cell.length_c   1.000
_cell.angle_alpha   90.00
_cell.angle_beta   90.00
_cell.angle_gamma   90.00
#
_symmetry.space_group_name_H-M   'P 1'
#
loop_
_entity.id
_entity.type
_entity.pdbx_description
1 polymer ?
#
loop_
_entity_poly.entity_id
_entity_poly.type
_entity_poly.pdbx_seq_one_letter_code
_entity_poly.pdbx_strand_id
1 'polypeptide(L)' 'MPIVNVKLLEGRSDEQLKNLVSEVTDAVEKTTGANRQAIHVVIEEMKPNHYGVAGVRKSDQ' A
#
# COMPACT_ATOMS: atom_id res chain seq x y z
N MET A 1 -15.05 6.72 -7.90
CA MET A 1 -14.72 5.71 -6.87
C MET A 1 -13.28 5.27 -7.07
N PRO A 2 -12.29 5.99 -6.52
CA PRO A 2 -10.88 5.63 -6.65
C PRO A 2 -10.53 4.38 -5.82
N ILE A 3 -9.64 3.54 -6.37
CA ILE A 3 -9.09 2.39 -5.65
C ILE A 3 -7.56 2.49 -5.74
N VAL A 4 -6.88 2.44 -4.59
CA VAL A 4 -5.42 2.42 -4.51
C VAL A 4 -4.99 1.07 -3.97
N ASN A 5 -4.10 0.38 -4.70
CA ASN A 5 -3.49 -0.87 -4.25
C ASN A 5 -2.03 -0.58 -3.90
N VAL A 6 -1.68 -0.76 -2.63
CA VAL A 6 -0.32 -0.57 -2.15
C VAL A 6 0.32 -1.94 -1.95
N LYS A 7 1.31 -2.24 -2.79
CA LYS A 7 2.14 -3.44 -2.66
C LYS A 7 3.44 -3.08 -1.95
N LEU A 8 3.75 -3.80 -0.88
CA LEU A 8 4.96 -3.58 -0.10
C LEU A 8 5.46 -4.90 0.49
N LEU A 9 6.72 -4.95 0.90
CA LEU A 9 7.20 -6.09 1.69
C LEU A 9 6.56 -6.08 3.08
N GLU A 10 6.32 -7.27 3.64
CA GLU A 10 5.85 -7.40 5.02
C GLU A 10 6.83 -6.78 6.03
N GLY A 11 6.34 -6.52 7.25
CA GLY A 11 7.16 -6.07 8.38
C GLY A 11 6.91 -4.63 8.85
N ARG A 12 5.84 -3.99 8.38
CA ARG A 12 5.38 -2.70 8.93
C ARG A 12 4.57 -2.97 10.19
N SER A 13 4.61 -2.05 11.16
CA SER A 13 3.71 -2.15 12.31
C SER A 13 2.27 -1.85 11.89
N ASP A 14 1.30 -2.32 12.67
CA ASP A 14 -0.12 -2.00 12.48
C ASP A 14 -0.37 -0.49 12.47
N GLU A 15 0.33 0.28 13.31
CA GLU A 15 0.26 1.75 13.31
C GLU A 15 0.75 2.37 12.00
N GLN A 16 1.85 1.86 11.42
CA GLN A 16 2.33 2.32 10.12
C GLN A 16 1.34 2.03 9.00
N LEU A 17 0.72 0.84 9.01
CA LEU A 17 -0.28 0.46 8.02
C LEU A 17 -1.56 1.30 8.14
N LYS A 18 -2.00 1.59 9.37
CA LYS A 18 -3.14 2.50 9.64
C LYS A 18 -2.86 3.92 9.12
N ASN A 19 -1.69 4.47 9.42
CA ASN A 19 -1.29 5.79 8.94
C ASN A 19 -1.22 5.82 7.42
N LEU A 20 -0.66 4.78 6.79
CA LEU A 20 -0.61 4.66 5.33
C LEU A 20 -2.01 4.70 4.70
N VAL A 21 -3.00 3.99 5.25
CA VAL A 21 -4.38 4.02 4.75
C VAL A 21 -4.99 5.42 4.86
N SER A 22 -4.80 6.09 6.00
CA SER A 22 -5.33 7.44 6.23
C SER A 22 -4.73 8.45 5.24
N GLU A 23 -3.40 8.52 5.18
CA GLU A 23 -2.68 9.52 4.39
C GLU A 23 -2.89 9.33 2.88
N VAL A 24 -2.96 8.07 2.40
CA VAL A 24 -3.29 7.79 1.00
C VAL A 24 -4.72 8.24 0.68
N THR A 25 -5.67 7.99 1.59
CA THR A 25 -7.06 8.44 1.40
C THR A 25 -7.13 9.96 1.33
N ASP A 26 -6.45 10.66 2.24
CA ASP A 26 -6.39 12.14 2.27
C ASP A 26 -5.77 12.71 0.99
N ALA A 27 -4.69 12.10 0.50
CA ALA A 27 -4.04 12.51 -0.74
C ALA A 27 -4.98 12.37 -1.94
N VAL A 28 -5.70 11.25 -2.05
CA VAL A 28 -6.64 11.02 -3.15
C VAL A 28 -7.82 11.98 -3.08
N GLU A 29 -8.43 12.16 -1.90
CA GLU A 29 -9.54 13.10 -1.68
C GLU A 29 -9.12 14.52 -2.09
N LYS A 30 -8.00 15.00 -1.57
CA LYS A 30 -7.47 16.34 -1.83
C LYS A 30 -7.16 16.60 -3.30
N THR A 31 -6.62 15.61 -4.02
CA THR A 31 -6.13 15.81 -5.40
C THR A 31 -7.19 15.53 -6.46
N THR A 32 -8.18 14.70 -6.15
CA THR A 32 -9.20 14.29 -7.13
C THR A 32 -10.58 14.85 -6.83
N GLY A 33 -10.83 15.34 -5.61
CA GLY A 33 -12.16 15.77 -5.15
C GLY A 33 -13.16 14.62 -4.98
N ALA A 34 -12.70 13.36 -5.02
CA ALA A 34 -13.56 12.20 -4.81
C ALA A 34 -14.11 12.18 -3.37
N ASN A 35 -15.38 11.81 -3.21
CA ASN A 35 -15.98 11.58 -1.90
C ASN A 35 -15.15 10.54 -1.13
N ARG A 36 -14.70 10.90 0.08
CA ARG A 36 -13.92 10.06 0.98
C ARG A 36 -14.47 8.65 1.16
N GLN A 37 -15.79 8.51 1.30
CA GLN A 37 -16.43 7.21 1.52
C GLN A 37 -16.34 6.27 0.30
N ALA A 38 -16.02 6.82 -0.87
CA ALA A 38 -15.85 6.08 -2.12
C ALA A 38 -14.38 5.84 -2.48
N ILE A 39 -13.44 6.12 -1.57
CA ILE A 39 -12.00 5.89 -1.75
C ILE A 39 -11.63 4.61 -1.01
N HIS A 40 -11.11 3.63 -1.74
CA HIS A 40 -10.70 2.36 -1.15
C HIS A 40 -9.17 2.22 -1.21
N VAL A 41 -8.56 1.83 -0.09
CA VAL A 41 -7.12 1.50 -0.01
C VAL A 41 -6.98 0.03 0.33
N VAL A 42 -6.25 -0.71 -0.49
CA VAL A 42 -5.96 -2.13 -0.30
C VAL A 42 -4.46 -2.28 -0.07
N ILE A 43 -4.08 -2.87 1.06
CA ILE A 43 -2.69 -3.20 1.39
C ILE A 43 -2.43 -4.66 1.01
N GLU A 44 -1.41 -4.90 0.20
CA GLU A 44 -0.93 -6.22 -0.18
C GLU A 44 0.52 -6.38 0.27
N GLU A 45 0.71 -7.06 1.38
CA GLU A 45 2.03 -7.39 1.91
C GLU A 45 2.62 -8.63 1.24
N MET A 46 3.82 -8.49 0.72
CA MET A 46 4.57 -9.54 0.04
C MET A 46 5.67 -10.08 0.95
N LYS A 47 5.75 -11.40 1.05
CA LYS A 47 6.89 -12.06 1.71
C LYS A 47 8.17 -11.80 0.92
N PRO A 48 9.34 -11.64 1.57
CA PRO A 48 10.63 -11.42 0.88
C PRO A 48 10.99 -12.51 -0.13
N ASN A 49 10.53 -13.74 0.07
CA ASN A 49 10.74 -14.88 -0.83
C ASN A 49 9.72 -14.96 -1.98
N HIS A 50 8.72 -14.07 -2.03
CA HIS A 50 7.73 -13.97 -3.10
C HIS A 50 7.95 -12.72 -3.97
N TYR A 51 8.89 -11.85 -3.61
CA TYR A 51 9.21 -10.63 -4.33
C TYR A 51 10.66 -10.65 -4.80
N GLY A 52 10.90 -10.32 -6.08
CA GLY A 52 12.24 -10.30 -6.66
C GLY A 52 12.42 -9.20 -7.69
N VAL A 53 13.67 -8.78 -7.87
CA VAL A 53 14.07 -7.73 -8.81
C VAL A 53 15.25 -8.25 -9.61
N ALA A 54 15.20 -8.12 -10.93
CA ALA A 54 16.25 -8.60 -11.85
C ALA A 54 16.63 -10.08 -11.66
N GLY A 55 15.65 -10.93 -11.35
CA GLY A 55 15.85 -12.37 -11.17
C GLY A 55 16.35 -12.80 -9.78
N VAL A 56 16.58 -11.88 -8.85
CA VAL A 56 17.00 -12.18 -7.47
C VAL A 56 15.87 -11.85 -6.50
N ARG A 57 15.44 -12.83 -5.70
CA ARG A 57 14.41 -12.60 -4.66
C ARG A 57 14.99 -11.74 -3.55
N LYS A 58 14.14 -10.99 -2.85
CA LYS A 58 14.60 -10.21 -1.70
C LYS A 58 15.08 -11.06 -0.54
N SER A 59 14.63 -12.30 -0.42
CA SER A 59 15.17 -13.28 0.54
C SER A 59 16.56 -13.82 0.19
N ASP A 60 17.02 -13.67 -1.07
CA ASP A 60 18.29 -14.22 -1.55
C ASP A 60 19.42 -13.17 -1.57
N GLN A 61 19.17 -11.97 -1.02
CA GLN A 61 20.11 -10.85 -0.94
C GLN A 61 20.75 -10.75 0.44
#